data_AF-A0A183EUX6-F1
#
_entry.id   AF-A0A183EUX6-F1
#
_cell.length_a   1.000
_cell.length_b   1.000
_cell.length_c   1.000
_cell.angle_alpha   90.00
_cell.angle_beta   90.00
_cell.angle_gamma   90.00
#
_symmetry.space_group_name_H-M   'P 1'
#
loop_
_entity.id
_entity.type
_entity.pdbx_description
1 polymer ?
#
loop_
_entity_poly.entity_id
_entity_poly.type
_entity_poly.pdbx_seq_one_letter_code
_entity_poly.pdbx_strand_id
1 'polypeptide(L)'
;MSPWSHCPVTCDGGVQKRTVWCENEKRRERVPDAECLILEKPSSIRECNVAKCKAVTLGSDYYQWYAGKWSPVRAARRRLYPK
;
A
#
# COMPACT_ATOMS: atom_id res chain seq x y z
N MET A 1 21.81 -10.88 -15.15
CA MET A 1 20.66 -10.06 -14.68
C MET A 1 20.41 -10.33 -13.20
N SER A 2 19.80 -9.39 -12.47
CA SER A 2 19.47 -9.60 -11.05
C SER A 2 18.10 -10.29 -10.90
N PRO A 3 17.81 -10.87 -9.71
CA PRO A 3 16.45 -11.19 -9.32
C PRO A 3 15.54 -9.95 -9.31
N TRP A 4 14.23 -10.17 -9.34
CA TRP A 4 13.23 -9.12 -9.15
C TRP A 4 13.19 -8.65 -7.69
N SER A 5 12.96 -7.36 -7.49
CA SER A 5 12.65 -6.81 -6.17
C SER A 5 11.33 -7.35 -5.63
N HIS A 6 11.13 -7.24 -4.31
CA HIS A 6 9.81 -7.44 -3.72
C HIS A 6 8.77 -6.48 -4.31
N CYS A 7 7.50 -6.91 -4.32
CA CYS A 7 6.39 -6.04 -4.69
C CYS A 7 6.11 -5.07 -3.52
N PRO A 8 5.99 -3.77 -3.77
CA PRO A 8 5.77 -2.78 -2.70
C PRO A 8 4.36 -2.85 -2.09
N VAL A 9 3.42 -3.48 -2.80
CA VAL A 9 2.03 -3.66 -2.37
C VAL A 9 1.68 -5.14 -2.41
N THR A 10 0.65 -5.54 -1.69
CA THR A 10 0.13 -6.92 -1.69
C THR A 10 -1.13 -7.08 -2.55
N CYS A 11 -1.74 -5.97 -2.98
CA CYS A 11 -2.91 -5.90 -3.85
C CYS A 11 -2.94 -4.56 -4.59
N ASP A 12 -3.91 -4.38 -5.49
CA ASP A 12 -4.16 -3.20 -6.34
C ASP A 12 -3.07 -2.86 -7.37
N GLY A 13 -2.08 -3.71 -7.55
CA GLY A 13 -1.02 -3.52 -8.53
C GLY A 13 0.10 -2.63 -8.02
N GLY A 14 1.31 -3.17 -8.04
CA GLY A 14 2.53 -2.43 -7.84
C GLY A 14 3.54 -2.74 -8.93
N VAL A 15 4.76 -2.22 -8.74
CA VAL A 15 5.84 -2.38 -9.71
C VAL A 15 7.06 -2.98 -9.05
N GLN A 16 7.57 -4.08 -9.62
CA GLN A 16 8.88 -4.65 -9.26
C GLN A 16 9.93 -4.21 -10.27
N LYS A 17 11.17 -4.10 -9.81
CA LYS A 17 12.32 -3.73 -10.64
C LYS A 17 13.40 -4.80 -10.56
N ARG A 18 14.19 -4.92 -11.62
CA ARG A 18 15.44 -5.69 -11.64
C ARG A 18 16.49 -4.96 -12.46
N THR A 19 17.74 -5.27 -12.20
CA THR A 19 18.86 -4.80 -13.00
C THR A 19 19.08 -5.75 -14.18
N VAL A 20 19.09 -5.18 -15.38
CA VAL A 20 19.40 -5.86 -16.64
C VAL A 20 20.72 -5.31 -17.15
N TRP A 21 21.59 -6.19 -17.62
CA TRP A 21 22.89 -5.84 -18.17
C TRP A 21 23.26 -6.81 -19.28
N CYS A 22 24.02 -6.32 -20.27
CA CYS A 22 24.68 -7.18 -21.25
C CYS A 22 25.89 -7.87 -20.61
N GLU A 23 26.04 -9.18 -20.84
CA GLU A 23 27.13 -9.99 -20.28
C GLU A 23 27.74 -10.87 -21.36
N ASN A 24 29.07 -10.84 -21.47
CA ASN A 24 29.79 -11.80 -22.30
C ASN A 24 29.72 -13.18 -21.63
N GLU A 25 29.01 -14.12 -22.26
CA GLU A 25 28.75 -15.44 -21.67
C GLU A 25 30.04 -16.25 -21.39
N LYS A 26 31.05 -16.13 -22.26
CA LYS A 26 32.32 -16.86 -22.12
C LYS A 26 33.18 -16.30 -20.99
N ARG A 27 33.22 -14.98 -20.86
CA ARG A 27 34.07 -14.27 -19.88
C ARG A 27 33.36 -13.95 -18.56
N ARG A 28 32.03 -14.13 -18.52
CA ARG A 28 31.15 -13.71 -17.41
C ARG A 28 31.35 -12.25 -17.00
N GLU A 29 31.60 -11.40 -18.00
CA GLU A 29 31.93 -9.99 -17.82
C GLU A 29 30.80 -9.11 -18.31
N ARG A 30 30.45 -8.07 -17.54
CA ARG A 30 29.47 -7.07 -17.97
C ARG A 30 30.10 -6.20 -19.05
N VAL A 31 29.39 -6.07 -20.17
CA VAL A 31 29.81 -5.25 -21.32
C VAL A 31 28.78 -4.17 -21.60
N PRO A 32 29.09 -3.16 -22.44
CA PRO A 32 28.12 -2.15 -22.83
C PRO A 32 26.88 -2.77 -23.49
N ASP A 33 25.72 -2.15 -23.27
CA ASP A 33 24.44 -2.65 -23.83
C ASP A 33 24.44 -2.72 -25.37
N ALA A 34 25.28 -1.93 -26.05
CA ALA A 34 25.41 -1.92 -27.50
C ALA A 34 25.97 -3.24 -28.09
N GLU A 35 26.63 -4.06 -27.26
CA GLU A 35 27.14 -5.37 -27.67
C GLU A 35 26.01 -6.44 -27.73
N CYS A 36 24.89 -6.17 -27.06
CA CYS A 36 23.70 -7.02 -27.10
C CYS A 36 22.68 -6.47 -28.11
N LEU A 37 21.88 -7.38 -28.70
CA LEU A 37 20.76 -6.98 -29.56
C LEU A 37 19.71 -6.24 -28.72
N ILE A 38 19.47 -4.96 -29.02
CA ILE A 38 18.55 -4.11 -28.27
C ILE A 38 17.11 -4.66 -28.31
N LEU A 39 16.70 -5.29 -29.42
CA LEU A 39 15.37 -5.90 -29.56
C LEU A 39 15.13 -7.06 -28.58
N GLU A 40 16.20 -7.72 -28.13
CA GLU A 40 16.15 -8.83 -27.18
C GLU A 40 16.34 -8.36 -25.72
N LYS A 41 16.48 -7.05 -25.47
CA LYS A 41 16.72 -6.52 -24.13
C LYS A 41 15.53 -6.83 -23.22
N PRO A 42 15.69 -7.64 -22.17
CA PRO A 42 14.58 -7.99 -21.32
C PRO A 42 14.08 -6.78 -20.52
N SER A 43 12.79 -6.76 -20.18
CA SER A 43 12.25 -5.68 -19.33
C SER A 43 12.93 -5.64 -17.95
N SER A 44 13.27 -4.44 -17.51
CA SER A 44 13.76 -4.15 -16.15
C SER A 44 12.62 -3.89 -15.15
N ILE A 45 11.37 -3.84 -15.62
CA ILE A 45 10.18 -3.48 -14.86
C ILE A 45 9.05 -4.45 -15.15
N ARG A 46 8.28 -4.84 -14.12
CA ARG A 46 7.02 -5.58 -14.31
C ARG A 46 5.99 -5.22 -13.26
N GLU A 47 4.72 -5.38 -13.62
CA GLU A 47 3.62 -5.32 -12.65
C GLU A 47 3.63 -6.53 -11.71
N CYS A 48 3.14 -6.31 -10.49
CA CYS A 48 2.98 -7.34 -9.47
C CYS A 48 1.70 -7.11 -8.69
N ASN A 49 1.14 -8.19 -8.12
CA ASN A 49 0.00 -8.13 -7.20
C ASN A 49 -1.19 -7.32 -7.73
N VAL A 50 -1.55 -7.54 -9.00
CA VAL A 50 -2.63 -6.83 -9.73
C VAL A 50 -4.05 -7.19 -9.24
N ALA A 51 -4.18 -8.18 -8.36
CA ALA A 51 -5.45 -8.53 -7.75
C ALA A 51 -5.96 -7.36 -6.89
N LYS A 52 -7.25 -7.03 -7.02
CA LYS A 52 -7.86 -5.95 -6.24
C LYS A 52 -7.80 -6.23 -4.75
N CYS A 53 -7.56 -5.18 -3.95
CA CYS A 53 -7.66 -5.30 -2.51
C CYS A 53 -9.10 -5.67 -2.13
N LYS A 54 -9.24 -6.53 -1.10
CA LYS A 54 -10.56 -6.79 -0.52
C LYS A 54 -11.07 -5.47 0.04
N ALA A 55 -12.14 -4.95 -0.54
CA ALA A 55 -12.85 -3.82 0.05
C ALA A 55 -13.34 -4.27 1.43
N VAL A 56 -12.90 -3.58 2.47
CA VAL A 56 -13.56 -3.66 3.77
C VAL A 56 -14.88 -2.93 3.57
N THR A 57 -15.90 -3.65 3.08
CA THR A 57 -17.26 -3.15 3.16
C THR A 57 -17.52 -2.91 4.64
N LEU A 58 -17.87 -1.68 5.00
CA LEU A 58 -18.24 -1.24 6.36
C LEU A 58 -19.57 -1.91 6.80
N GLY A 59 -19.70 -3.21 6.60
CA GLY A 59 -20.96 -3.94 6.63
C GLY A 59 -20.94 -5.17 7.52
N SER A 60 -19.92 -5.37 8.37
CA SER A 60 -20.01 -6.44 9.37
C SER A 60 -19.28 -6.16 10.69
N ASP A 61 -18.10 -5.53 10.67
CA ASP A 61 -17.26 -5.45 11.90
C ASP A 61 -16.70 -4.06 12.22
N TYR A 62 -17.51 -2.98 12.15
CA TYR A 62 -17.05 -1.66 12.58
C TYR A 62 -17.64 -1.23 13.93
N TYR A 63 -16.75 -0.96 14.88
CA TYR A 63 -17.08 -0.32 16.16
C TYR A 63 -17.56 1.11 15.92
N GLN A 64 -18.69 1.48 16.52
CA GLN A 64 -19.24 2.83 16.45
C GLN A 64 -18.99 3.57 17.77
N TRP A 65 -18.67 4.87 17.68
CA TRP A 65 -18.60 5.73 18.85
C TRP A 65 -20.01 5.95 19.42
N TYR A 66 -20.21 5.57 20.68
CA TYR A 66 -21.44 5.88 21.40
C TYR A 66 -21.24 7.15 22.25
N ALA A 67 -21.96 8.22 21.92
CA ALA A 67 -22.10 9.38 22.79
C ALA A 67 -23.30 9.16 23.73
N GLY A 68 -23.01 8.90 25.01
CA GLY A 68 -24.04 8.77 26.03
C GLY A 68 -24.81 10.07 26.27
N LYS A 69 -25.92 9.96 27.01
CA LYS A 69 -26.70 11.14 27.43
C LYS A 69 -25.89 12.01 28.39
N TRP A 70 -25.98 13.33 28.22
CA TRP A 70 -25.42 14.29 29.18
C TRP A 70 -26.05 14.14 30.57
N SER A 71 -25.27 14.41 31.61
CA SER A 71 -25.77 14.41 32.98
C SER A 71 -26.77 15.57 33.19
N PRO A 72 -27.84 15.38 33.98
CA PRO A 72 -28.78 16.45 34.28
C PRO A 72 -28.06 17.61 34.96
N VAL A 73 -28.39 18.84 34.56
CA VAL A 73 -27.95 20.03 35.29
C VAL A 73 -28.56 19.97 36.68
N ARG A 74 -27.76 20.25 37.72
CA ARG A 74 -28.30 20.38 39.09
C ARG A 74 -29.26 21.57 39.11
N ALA A 75 -30.56 21.29 39.22
CA ALA A 75 -31.53 22.34 39.45
C ALA A 75 -31.25 22.97 40.81
N ALA A 76 -30.73 24.21 40.82
CA ALA A 76 -30.72 25.01 42.02
C ALA A 76 -32.18 25.19 42.44
N ARG A 77 -32.57 24.60 43.58
CA ARG A 77 -33.88 24.90 44.17
C ARG A 77 -33.94 26.42 44.32
N ARG A 78 -34.86 27.08 43.62
CA ARG A 78 -35.20 28.47 43.93
C ARG A 78 -35.59 28.47 45.41
N ARG A 79 -34.81 29.14 46.26
CA ARG A 79 -35.31 29.47 47.61
C ARG A 79 -36.46 30.42 47.38
N LEU A 80 -37.69 29.92 47.48
CA LEU A 80 -38.84 30.78 47.70
C LEU A 80 -38.66 31.33 49.12
N TYR A 81 -38.09 32.53 49.22
CA TYR A 81 -38.21 33.31 50.44
C TYR A 81 -39.68 33.76 50.53
N PRO A 82 -40.43 33.41 51.58
CA PRO A 82 -41.71 34.06 51.82
C PRO A 82 -41.44 35.53 52.15
N LYS A 83 -42.29 36.40 51.61
CA LYS A 83 -42.36 37.81 51.98
C LYS A 83 -42.64 37.98 53.47
#